data_AF-A0AAC8QJ98-F1
#
_entry.id   AF-A0AAC8QJ98-F1
#
_cell.length_a   1.000
_cell.length_b   1.000
_cell.length_c   1.000
_cell.angle_alpha   90.00
_cell.angle_beta   90.00
_cell.angle_gamma   90.00
#
_symmetry.space_group_name_H-M   'P 1'
#
loop_
_entity.id
_entity.type
_entity.pdbx_description
1 polymer ?
#
loop_
_entity_poly.entity_id
_entity_poly.type
_entity_poly.pdbx_seq_one_letter_code
_entity_poly.pdbx_strand_id
1 'polypeptide(L)'
;MRTLAAHPKRDYWLERVPETPGRYQVRGVTGVIFMLFGLMKAFDFTLPVLVGAPGLHVNTGVEGFARLISEIGMPFPLFNAAMVIAMEVVLGLGLILSAWLPATRLITRLCALPLAGNMMVALLVGIRQVQGNPVVIDGHAIMNQFWRLPLELGLLAGMLYLLWRPAARAAPRLVPVPVREG
;
A
#
# COMPACT_ATOMS: atom_id res chain seq x y z
N MET A 1 -34.99 -43.77 -9.70
CA MET A 1 -34.41 -42.49 -9.26
C MET A 1 -33.20 -42.79 -8.39
N ARG A 2 -31.98 -42.55 -8.89
CA ARG A 2 -30.75 -42.64 -8.09
C ARG A 2 -30.08 -41.28 -8.06
N THR A 3 -29.77 -40.84 -6.86
CA THR A 3 -29.33 -39.50 -6.48
C THR A 3 -27.93 -39.19 -6.98
N LEU A 4 -27.78 -38.03 -7.64
CA LEU A 4 -26.51 -37.44 -8.05
C LEU A 4 -25.69 -37.08 -6.80
N ALA A 5 -24.59 -37.79 -6.53
CA ALA A 5 -23.63 -37.36 -5.54
C ALA A 5 -22.79 -36.22 -6.13
N ALA A 6 -23.08 -35.00 -5.69
CA ALA A 6 -22.33 -33.80 -6.02
C ALA A 6 -20.94 -33.85 -5.37
N HIS A 7 -19.90 -34.23 -6.11
CA HIS A 7 -18.52 -34.10 -5.63
C HIS A 7 -18.00 -32.67 -5.88
N PRO A 8 -17.54 -31.95 -4.85
CA PRO A 8 -16.90 -30.65 -5.04
C PRO A 8 -15.55 -30.87 -5.72
N LYS A 9 -15.46 -30.55 -7.02
CA LYS A 9 -14.18 -30.47 -7.71
C LYS A 9 -13.39 -29.35 -7.04
N ARG A 10 -12.32 -29.72 -6.34
CA ARG A 10 -11.36 -28.79 -5.73
C ARG A 10 -10.61 -28.06 -6.87
N ASP A 11 -11.23 -27.06 -7.49
CA ASP A 11 -10.53 -26.08 -8.34
C ASP A 11 -9.71 -25.14 -7.43
N TYR A 12 -8.64 -25.65 -6.83
CA TYR A 12 -7.88 -24.96 -5.77
C TYR A 12 -6.89 -23.94 -6.29
N TRP A 13 -6.84 -23.72 -7.60
CA TRP A 13 -5.71 -23.03 -8.21
C TRP A 13 -6.03 -21.69 -8.85
N LEU A 14 -7.30 -21.33 -8.96
CA LEU A 14 -7.71 -20.02 -9.46
C LEU A 14 -8.99 -19.60 -8.74
N GLU A 15 -8.89 -19.29 -7.45
CA GLU A 15 -9.88 -18.45 -6.77
C GLU A 15 -9.82 -17.05 -7.41
N ARG A 16 -10.36 -16.93 -8.64
CA ARG A 16 -10.87 -15.66 -9.17
C ARG A 16 -12.12 -15.33 -8.37
N VAL A 17 -11.94 -15.11 -7.06
CA VAL A 17 -12.97 -14.52 -6.24
C VAL A 17 -13.19 -13.13 -6.83
N PRO A 18 -14.39 -12.83 -7.37
CA PRO A 18 -14.65 -11.52 -7.92
C PRO A 18 -14.45 -10.49 -6.81
N GLU A 19 -13.57 -9.53 -7.06
CA GLU A 19 -13.38 -8.42 -6.15
C GLU A 19 -14.61 -7.53 -6.16
N THR A 20 -14.97 -6.99 -5.00
CA THR A 20 -15.99 -5.95 -4.94
C THR A 20 -15.47 -4.70 -5.65
N PRO A 21 -16.32 -3.94 -6.37
CA PRO A 21 -15.90 -2.72 -7.06
C PRO A 21 -15.15 -1.73 -6.16
N GLY A 22 -15.55 -1.62 -4.90
CA GLY A 22 -14.87 -0.78 -3.90
C GLY A 22 -13.44 -1.23 -3.58
N ARG A 23 -13.16 -2.54 -3.48
CA ARG A 23 -11.79 -3.04 -3.25
C ARG A 23 -10.87 -2.78 -4.43
N TYR A 24 -11.39 -2.94 -5.64
CA TYR A 24 -10.65 -2.63 -6.86
C TYR A 24 -10.22 -1.16 -6.90
N GLN A 25 -11.15 -0.25 -6.62
CA GLN A 25 -10.90 1.20 -6.58
C GLN A 25 -9.90 1.57 -5.48
N VAL A 26 -10.12 1.09 -4.24
CA VAL A 26 -9.20 1.36 -3.11
C VAL A 26 -7.78 0.88 -3.45
N ARG A 27 -7.63 -0.31 -4.01
CA ARG A 27 -6.33 -0.83 -4.42
C ARG A 27 -5.66 0.03 -5.49
N GLY A 28 -6.38 0.39 -6.54
CA GLY A 28 -5.85 1.22 -7.62
C GLY A 28 -5.41 2.60 -7.11
N VAL A 29 -6.28 3.29 -6.37
CA VAL A 29 -6.02 4.64 -5.85
C VAL A 29 -4.85 4.63 -4.87
N THR A 30 -4.85 3.71 -3.90
CA THR A 30 -3.75 3.61 -2.92
C THR A 30 -2.44 3.24 -3.61
N GLY A 31 -2.45 2.31 -4.56
CA GLY A 31 -1.28 1.94 -5.35
C GLY A 31 -0.69 3.12 -6.13
N VAL A 32 -1.53 3.94 -6.76
CA VAL A 32 -1.10 5.17 -7.45
C VAL A 32 -0.49 6.16 -6.47
N ILE A 33 -1.13 6.40 -5.32
CA ILE A 33 -0.61 7.35 -4.32
C ILE A 33 0.75 6.90 -3.78
N PHE A 34 0.91 5.62 -3.44
CA PHE A 34 2.21 5.09 -2.99
C PHE A 34 3.28 5.19 -4.08
N MET A 35 2.93 4.83 -5.33
CA MET A 35 3.86 4.94 -6.44
C MET A 35 4.31 6.40 -6.64
N LEU A 36 3.36 7.35 -6.61
CA LEU A 36 3.67 8.77 -6.70
C LEU A 36 4.56 9.22 -5.54
N PHE A 37 4.26 8.84 -4.31
CA PHE A 37 5.09 9.17 -3.14
C PHE A 37 6.50 8.63 -3.22
N GLY A 38 6.65 7.37 -3.66
CA GLY A 38 7.97 6.78 -3.87
C GLY A 38 8.73 7.50 -4.98
N LEU A 39 8.08 7.80 -6.10
CA LEU A 39 8.70 8.51 -7.22
C LEU A 39 9.06 9.97 -6.88
N MET A 40 8.21 10.68 -6.14
CA MET A 40 8.51 12.03 -5.65
C MET A 40 9.77 12.02 -4.76
N LYS A 41 9.90 11.02 -3.89
CA LYS A 41 11.10 10.84 -3.05
C LYS A 41 12.32 10.39 -3.85
N ALA A 42 12.14 9.66 -4.95
CA ALA A 42 13.24 9.15 -5.79
C ALA A 42 13.80 10.20 -6.75
N PHE A 43 12.93 10.99 -7.40
CA PHE A 43 13.27 11.82 -8.56
C PHE A 43 13.21 13.32 -8.30
N ASP A 44 13.24 13.76 -7.04
CA ASP A 44 13.27 15.20 -6.72
C ASP A 44 12.03 15.95 -7.29
N PHE A 45 10.95 15.22 -7.53
CA PHE A 45 9.73 15.81 -8.10
C PHE A 45 8.83 16.30 -6.96
N THR A 46 9.22 17.41 -6.35
CA THR A 46 8.37 18.11 -5.38
C THR A 46 7.21 18.77 -6.12
N LEU A 47 6.04 18.14 -6.14
CA LEU A 47 4.79 18.85 -6.46
C LEU A 47 4.60 19.93 -5.38
N PRO A 48 4.72 21.23 -5.69
CA PRO A 48 4.74 22.29 -4.68
C PRO A 48 3.45 22.35 -3.85
N VAL A 49 2.32 21.97 -4.47
CA VAL A 49 0.99 21.86 -3.86
C VAL A 49 0.96 20.81 -2.74
N LEU A 50 1.81 19.78 -2.85
CA LEU A 50 1.89 18.64 -1.95
C LEU A 50 3.05 18.76 -0.96
N VAL A 51 3.73 19.91 -0.89
CA VAL A 51 4.71 20.17 0.18
C VAL A 51 4.37 21.37 1.06
N GLY A 52 3.41 22.21 0.64
CA GLY A 52 2.84 23.25 1.49
C GLY A 52 3.86 24.28 1.97
N ALA A 53 5.01 24.39 1.34
CA ALA A 53 6.04 25.36 1.70
C ALA A 53 6.79 25.82 0.43
N PRO A 54 6.42 26.97 -0.15
CA PRO A 54 7.32 27.67 -1.06
C PRO A 54 8.56 28.09 -0.25
N GLY A 55 9.74 27.60 -0.64
CA GLY A 55 11.03 28.01 -0.05
C GLY A 55 11.77 26.98 0.80
N LEU A 56 11.33 25.72 0.89
CA LEU A 56 12.11 24.66 1.53
C LEU A 56 13.25 24.20 0.60
N HIS A 57 14.44 24.76 0.75
CA HIS A 57 15.70 24.22 0.20
C HIS A 57 16.17 23.00 1.01
N VAL A 58 15.26 22.05 1.26
CA VAL A 58 15.66 20.79 1.87
C VAL A 58 16.16 19.92 0.74
N ASN A 59 17.38 19.40 0.86
CA ASN A 59 17.89 18.40 -0.06
C ASN A 59 16.79 17.38 -0.33
N THR A 60 16.45 17.24 -1.60
CA THR A 60 15.42 16.35 -2.12
C THR A 60 16.09 15.05 -2.58
N GLY A 61 15.31 14.04 -2.95
CA GLY A 61 15.85 12.72 -3.29
C GLY A 61 16.10 11.82 -2.07
N VAL A 62 16.75 10.67 -2.33
CA VAL A 62 17.02 9.63 -1.31
C VAL A 62 17.82 10.19 -0.13
N GLU A 63 18.80 11.05 -0.39
CA GLU A 63 19.64 11.67 0.64
C GLU A 63 18.87 12.64 1.53
N GLY A 64 17.97 13.42 0.92
CA GLY A 64 17.03 14.28 1.61
C GLY A 64 16.14 13.54 2.59
N PHE A 65 15.54 12.48 2.08
CA PHE A 65 14.70 11.61 2.91
C PHE A 65 15.52 10.89 3.99
N ALA A 66 16.75 10.49 3.69
CA ALA A 66 17.68 9.90 4.66
C ALA A 66 17.97 10.85 5.83
N ARG A 67 18.22 12.14 5.57
CA ARG A 67 18.37 13.15 6.63
C ARG A 67 17.11 13.27 7.48
N LEU A 68 15.93 13.23 6.86
CA LEU A 68 14.68 13.28 7.60
C LEU A 68 14.50 12.09 8.56
N ILE A 69 14.85 10.88 8.12
CA ILE A 69 14.74 9.70 8.98
C ILE A 69 15.89 9.56 9.97
N SER A 70 17.06 10.18 9.74
CA SER A 70 18.11 10.26 10.76
C SER A 70 17.69 11.12 11.95
N GLU A 71 16.98 12.22 11.72
CA GLU A 71 16.43 13.07 12.80
C GLU A 71 15.38 12.33 13.64
N ILE A 72 14.74 11.30 13.07
CA ILE A 72 13.77 10.44 13.78
C ILE A 72 14.51 9.36 14.62
N GLY A 73 15.84 9.24 14.48
CA GLY A 73 16.67 8.27 15.18
C GLY A 73 16.72 6.90 14.51
N MET A 74 16.39 6.79 13.22
CA MET A 74 16.50 5.50 12.51
C MET A 74 17.97 5.14 12.28
N PRO A 75 18.39 3.90 12.60
CA PRO A 75 19.71 3.40 12.23
C PRO A 75 19.82 3.25 10.71
N PHE A 76 21.00 3.46 10.13
CA PHE A 76 21.25 3.33 8.68
C PHE A 76 20.26 4.12 7.80
N PRO A 77 20.19 5.45 7.97
CA PRO A 77 19.18 6.29 7.33
C PRO A 77 19.16 6.17 5.80
N LEU A 78 20.33 6.15 5.15
CA LEU A 78 20.39 6.07 3.69
C LEU A 78 19.82 4.76 3.13
N PHE A 79 20.13 3.64 3.79
CA PHE A 79 19.60 2.33 3.41
C PHE A 79 18.09 2.26 3.63
N ASN A 80 17.61 2.73 4.78
CA ASN A 80 16.17 2.76 5.08
C ASN A 80 15.40 3.68 4.13
N ALA A 81 15.96 4.83 3.76
CA ALA A 81 15.37 5.72 2.75
C ALA A 81 15.21 5.00 1.41
N ALA A 82 16.27 4.38 0.91
CA ALA A 82 16.24 3.63 -0.34
C ALA A 82 15.24 2.46 -0.29
N MET A 83 15.18 1.73 0.83
CA MET A 83 14.23 0.63 1.02
C MET A 83 12.78 1.09 1.04
N VAL A 84 12.47 2.17 1.75
CA VAL A 84 11.11 2.73 1.79
C VAL A 84 10.69 3.21 0.41
N ILE A 85 11.56 3.91 -0.30
CA ILE A 85 11.30 4.39 -1.66
C ILE A 85 11.04 3.21 -2.61
N ALA A 86 11.92 2.22 -2.62
CA ALA A 86 11.77 1.03 -3.44
C ALA A 86 10.47 0.29 -3.10
N MET A 87 10.17 0.13 -1.82
CA MET A 87 8.94 -0.49 -1.33
C MET A 87 7.69 0.26 -1.79
N GLU A 88 7.64 1.58 -1.66
CA GLU A 88 6.50 2.40 -2.10
C GLU A 88 6.27 2.30 -3.61
N VAL A 89 7.33 2.36 -4.42
CA VAL A 89 7.22 2.26 -5.88
C VAL A 89 6.83 0.84 -6.30
N VAL A 90 7.58 -0.18 -5.87
CA VAL A 90 7.40 -1.56 -6.31
C VAL A 90 6.06 -2.12 -5.82
N LEU A 91 5.71 -1.87 -4.55
CA LEU A 91 4.46 -2.38 -3.99
C LEU A 91 3.26 -1.53 -4.38
N GLY A 92 3.43 -0.23 -4.60
CA GLY A 92 2.40 0.62 -5.21
C GLY A 92 2.04 0.14 -6.62
N LEU A 93 3.06 -0.12 -7.44
CA LEU A 93 2.89 -0.74 -8.76
C LEU A 93 2.30 -2.16 -8.65
N GLY A 94 2.76 -2.95 -7.68
CA GLY A 94 2.24 -4.29 -7.41
C GLY A 94 0.75 -4.29 -7.06
N LEU A 95 0.27 -3.31 -6.29
CA LEU A 95 -1.15 -3.13 -6.01
C LEU A 95 -1.92 -2.84 -7.30
N ILE A 96 -1.45 -1.93 -8.14
CA ILE A 96 -2.08 -1.61 -9.43
C ILE A 96 -2.14 -2.88 -10.30
N LEU A 97 -0.99 -3.52 -10.55
CA LEU A 97 -0.84 -4.64 -11.46
C LEU A 97 -1.52 -5.93 -10.98
N SER A 98 -1.68 -6.13 -9.67
CA SER A 98 -2.28 -7.33 -9.11
C SER A 98 -3.71 -7.60 -9.61
N ALA A 99 -4.42 -6.58 -10.08
CA ALA A 99 -5.73 -6.68 -10.71
C ALA A 99 -5.76 -7.65 -11.91
N TRP A 100 -4.64 -7.77 -12.63
CA TRP A 100 -4.54 -8.58 -13.84
C TRP A 100 -3.77 -9.89 -13.64
N LEU A 101 -3.34 -10.19 -12.40
CA LEU A 101 -2.55 -11.37 -12.07
C LEU A 101 -3.41 -12.50 -11.48
N PRO A 102 -3.07 -13.79 -11.73
CA PRO A 102 -3.89 -14.93 -11.30
C PRO A 102 -4.00 -15.08 -9.78
N ALA A 103 -3.06 -14.53 -9.02
CA ALA A 103 -3.01 -14.58 -7.56
C ALA A 103 -3.28 -13.20 -6.91
N THR A 104 -4.21 -12.41 -7.49
CA THR A 104 -4.54 -11.03 -7.08
C THR A 104 -4.58 -10.84 -5.56
N ARG A 105 -5.26 -11.73 -4.84
CA ARG A 105 -5.44 -11.64 -3.38
C ARG A 105 -4.13 -11.81 -2.61
N LEU A 106 -3.31 -12.78 -3.00
CA LEU A 106 -2.02 -13.02 -2.36
C LEU A 106 -1.10 -11.83 -2.61
N ILE A 107 -1.01 -11.38 -3.87
CA ILE A 107 -0.16 -10.28 -4.28
C ILE A 107 -0.60 -8.98 -3.59
N THR A 108 -1.90 -8.68 -3.59
CA THR A 108 -2.44 -7.50 -2.90
C THR A 108 -2.08 -7.49 -1.43
N ARG A 109 -2.07 -8.65 -0.75
CA ARG A 109 -1.67 -8.75 0.66
C ARG A 109 -0.19 -8.58 0.88
N LEU A 110 0.63 -9.21 0.03
CA LEU A 110 2.09 -9.07 0.07
C LEU A 110 2.52 -7.62 -0.17
N CYS A 111 1.78 -6.85 -0.98
CA CYS A 111 1.99 -5.43 -1.17
C CYS A 111 1.42 -4.60 -0.01
N ALA A 112 0.17 -4.84 0.40
CA ALA A 112 -0.52 -4.00 1.38
C ALA A 112 0.04 -4.11 2.80
N LEU A 113 0.58 -5.27 3.20
CA LEU A 113 1.11 -5.49 4.55
C LEU A 113 2.32 -4.59 4.86
N PRO A 114 3.41 -4.59 4.07
CA PRO A 114 4.54 -3.70 4.29
C PRO A 114 4.19 -2.22 4.07
N LEU A 115 3.30 -1.90 3.12
CA LEU A 115 2.80 -0.53 2.92
C LEU A 115 1.99 -0.03 4.13
N ALA A 116 1.21 -0.89 4.80
CA ALA A 116 0.56 -0.56 6.06
C ALA A 116 1.60 -0.26 7.15
N GLY A 117 2.64 -1.10 7.26
CA GLY A 117 3.76 -0.87 8.18
C GLY A 117 4.43 0.49 7.97
N ASN A 118 4.69 0.84 6.71
CA ASN A 118 5.23 2.15 6.34
C ASN A 118 4.35 3.31 6.84
N MET A 119 3.04 3.21 6.62
CA MET A 119 2.10 4.25 7.06
C MET A 119 1.99 4.33 8.59
N MET A 120 2.10 3.22 9.32
CA MET A 120 2.14 3.29 10.79
C MET A 120 3.37 4.07 11.28
N VAL A 121 4.55 3.83 10.69
CA VAL A 121 5.76 4.57 11.04
C VAL A 121 5.60 6.05 10.68
N ALA A 122 5.06 6.34 9.50
CA ALA A 122 4.79 7.71 9.06
C ALA A 122 3.84 8.46 10.02
N LEU A 123 2.77 7.79 10.47
CA LEU A 123 1.80 8.37 11.42
C LEU A 123 2.42 8.66 12.79
N LEU A 124 3.29 7.78 13.31
CA LEU A 124 3.99 8.04 14.56
C LEU A 124 4.83 9.31 14.47
N VAL A 125 5.46 9.56 13.32
CA VAL A 125 6.20 10.79 13.05
C VAL A 125 5.24 11.98 12.96
N GLY A 126 4.14 11.85 12.20
CA GLY A 126 3.14 12.91 12.07
C GLY A 126 2.49 13.32 13.40
N ILE A 127 2.20 12.37 14.29
CA ILE A 127 1.65 12.64 15.62
C ILE A 127 2.66 13.45 16.47
N ARG A 128 3.95 13.08 16.46
CA ARG A 128 4.99 13.84 17.17
C ARG A 128 5.07 15.28 16.69
N GLN A 129 4.88 15.52 15.39
CA GLN A 129 4.86 16.86 14.82
C GLN A 129 3.66 17.68 15.28
N VAL A 130 2.44 17.12 15.23
CA VAL A 130 1.23 17.81 15.70
C VAL A 130 1.29 18.12 17.20
N GLN A 131 1.98 17.29 17.98
CA GLN A 131 2.22 17.52 19.41
C GLN A 131 3.27 18.61 19.71
N GLY A 132 3.76 19.34 18.69
CA GLY A 132 4.69 20.44 18.88
C GLY A 132 6.16 20.02 18.94
N ASN A 133 6.49 18.80 18.51
CA ASN A 133 7.87 18.35 18.31
C ASN A 133 8.15 18.18 16.80
N PRO A 134 8.18 19.27 16.01
CA PRO A 134 8.45 19.19 14.59
C PRO A 134 9.86 18.66 14.33
N VAL A 135 10.02 17.86 13.28
CA VAL A 135 11.35 17.48 12.79
C VAL A 135 11.93 18.69 12.09
N VAL A 136 13.05 19.21 12.60
CA VAL A 136 13.72 20.39 12.06
C VAL A 136 14.98 19.92 11.32
N ILE A 137 15.12 20.31 10.05
CA ILE A 137 16.36 20.13 9.30
C ILE A 137 16.80 21.49 8.80
N ASP A 138 18.08 21.79 8.97
CA ASP A 138 18.70 23.04 8.53
C ASP A 138 17.94 24.30 9.04
N GLY A 139 17.41 24.23 10.26
CA GLY A 139 16.67 25.34 10.90
C GLY A 139 15.21 25.49 10.45
N HIS A 140 14.73 24.65 9.53
CA HIS A 140 13.35 24.67 9.05
C HIS A 140 12.56 23.46 9.56
N ALA A 141 11.38 23.71 10.10
CA ALA A 141 10.42 22.65 10.41
C ALA A 141 9.99 21.98 9.11
N ILE A 142 10.42 20.74 8.90
CA ILE A 142 9.94 19.93 7.80
C ILE A 142 8.57 19.41 8.15
N MET A 143 7.63 19.57 7.21
CA MET A 143 6.23 19.11 7.24
C MET A 143 5.26 19.91 8.11
N ASN A 144 5.01 21.18 7.78
CA ASN A 144 3.79 21.89 8.21
C ASN A 144 2.55 21.56 7.35
N GLN A 145 2.45 20.31 6.88
CA GLN A 145 1.40 19.88 5.95
C GLN A 145 0.19 19.36 6.72
N PHE A 146 -0.80 20.22 6.96
CA PHE A 146 -2.03 19.86 7.66
C PHE A 146 -2.80 18.69 7.03
N TRP A 147 -2.64 18.47 5.72
CA TRP A 147 -3.30 17.39 4.97
C TRP A 147 -2.56 16.04 5.05
N ARG A 148 -1.32 16.02 5.52
CA ARG A 148 -0.48 14.81 5.53
C ARG A 148 -0.99 13.75 6.50
N LEU A 149 -1.34 14.14 7.72
CA LEU A 149 -1.84 13.21 8.73
C LEU A 149 -3.20 12.60 8.35
N PRO A 150 -4.20 13.37 7.85
CA PRO A 150 -5.41 12.81 7.24
C PRO A 150 -5.12 11.85 6.09
N LEU A 151 -4.14 12.16 5.23
CA LEU A 151 -3.79 11.31 4.11
C LEU A 151 -3.13 10.00 4.54
N GLU A 152 -2.15 10.04 5.46
CA GLU A 152 -1.50 8.85 6.01
C GLU A 152 -2.51 7.95 6.73
N LEU A 153 -3.46 8.53 7.48
CA LEU A 153 -4.56 7.81 8.10
C LEU A 153 -5.46 7.14 7.04
N GLY A 154 -5.81 7.87 5.98
CA GLY A 154 -6.61 7.36 4.87
C GLY A 154 -5.93 6.21 4.12
N LEU A 155 -4.62 6.33 3.87
CA LEU A 155 -3.81 5.28 3.24
C LEU A 155 -3.69 4.06 4.14
N LEU A 156 -3.46 4.24 5.45
CA LEU A 156 -3.45 3.14 6.41
C LEU A 156 -4.82 2.44 6.44
N ALA A 157 -5.92 3.19 6.52
CA ALA A 157 -7.27 2.63 6.49
C ALA A 157 -7.53 1.85 5.18
N GLY A 158 -7.07 2.37 4.05
CA GLY A 158 -7.10 1.69 2.76
C GLY A 158 -6.33 0.37 2.76
N MET A 159 -5.10 0.36 3.30
CA MET A 159 -4.30 -0.87 3.42
C MET A 159 -4.96 -1.88 4.37
N LEU A 160 -5.44 -1.43 5.53
CA LEU A 160 -6.16 -2.28 6.48
C LEU A 160 -7.43 -2.86 5.84
N TYR A 161 -8.17 -2.08 5.04
CA TYR A 161 -9.32 -2.58 4.29
C TYR A 161 -8.95 -3.65 3.27
N LEU A 162 -7.83 -3.50 2.55
CA LEU A 162 -7.32 -4.51 1.62
C LEU A 162 -6.83 -5.78 2.36
N LEU A 163 -6.26 -5.63 3.56
CA LEU A 163 -5.86 -6.76 4.41
C LEU A 163 -7.05 -7.48 5.04
N TRP A 164 -8.09 -6.71 5.41
CA TRP A 164 -9.35 -7.21 5.94
C TRP A 164 -10.00 -8.15 4.92
N ARG A 165 -10.42 -9.34 5.39
CA ARG A 165 -11.23 -10.28 4.61
C ARG A 165 -12.64 -9.68 4.39
N PRO A 166 -13.09 -9.56 3.13
CA PRO A 166 -14.15 -10.46 2.71
C PRO A 166 -13.95 -10.91 1.25
N ALA A 167 -13.62 -12.18 1.07
CA ALA A 167 -13.76 -12.82 -0.24
C ALA A 167 -15.26 -13.03 -0.46
N ALA A 168 -15.82 -12.59 -1.60
CA ALA A 168 -17.08 -13.15 -2.06
C ALA A 168 -16.84 -14.65 -2.23
N ARG A 169 -17.31 -15.48 -1.29
CA ARG A 169 -17.29 -16.93 -1.48
C ARG A 169 -18.20 -17.18 -2.68
N ALA A 170 -17.62 -17.36 -3.87
CA ALA A 170 -18.35 -18.00 -4.93
C ALA A 170 -18.79 -19.36 -4.36
N ALA A 171 -20.10 -19.59 -4.27
CA ALA A 171 -20.62 -20.89 -3.88
C ALA A 171 -19.95 -21.95 -4.79
N PRO A 172 -19.51 -23.10 -4.24
CA PRO A 172 -18.87 -24.13 -5.05
C PRO A 172 -19.81 -24.48 -6.21
N ARG A 173 -19.36 -24.26 -7.45
CA ARG A 173 -20.10 -24.69 -8.64
C ARG A 173 -20.15 -26.22 -8.61
N LEU A 174 -21.34 -26.77 -8.39
CA LEU A 174 -21.57 -28.20 -8.53
C LEU A 174 -21.46 -28.54 -10.02
N VAL A 175 -20.39 -29.22 -10.40
CA VAL A 175 -20.22 -29.73 -11.77
C VAL A 175 -20.79 -31.15 -11.82
N PRO A 176 -21.80 -31.44 -12.66
CA PRO A 176 -22.28 -32.81 -12.83
C PRO A 176 -21.16 -33.65 -13.48
N VAL A 177 -20.75 -34.73 -12.81
CA VAL A 177 -19.78 -35.69 -13.34
C VAL A 177 -20.57 -36.81 -14.01
N PRO A 178 -20.38 -37.08 -15.32
CA PRO A 178 -20.99 -38.23 -15.96
C PRO A 178 -20.34 -39.51 -15.40
N VAL A 179 -21.15 -40.36 -14.76
CA VAL A 179 -20.74 -41.70 -14.35
C VAL A 179 -20.76 -42.57 -15.59
N ARG A 180 -19.59 -43.10 -15.98
CA ARG A 180 -19.48 -44.06 -17.09
C ARG A 180 -19.93 -45.42 -16.57
N GLU A 181 -21.11 -45.87 -16.98
CA GLU A 181 -21.57 -47.24 -16.71
C GLU A 181 -20.66 -48.23 -17.44
N GLY A 182 -20.21 -49.25 -16.72
CA GLY A 182 -19.46 -50.40 -17.24
C GLY A 182 -20.20 -51.68 -16.89
#